data_AF-A0A8H3I596-F1
#
_entry.id   AF-A0A8H3I596-F1
#
_cell.length_a   1.000
_cell.length_b   1.000
_cell.length_c   1.000
_cell.angle_alpha   90.00
_cell.angle_beta   90.00
_cell.angle_gamma   90.00
#
_symmetry.space_group_name_H-M   'P 1'
#
loop_
_entity.id
_entity.type
_entity.pdbx_description
1 polymer ?
#
loop_
_entity_poly.entity_id
_entity_poly.type
_entity_poly.pdbx_seq_one_letter_code
_entity_poly.pdbx_strand_id
1 'polypeptide(L)'
;MGESEMLSTAMFQLPPTPTSPLSSAAMSDAGGSIDETGSRDALATALHVIRTERDALTQLESRYESDVIAQEGFANSVDAISTSINSGGKLVVVGVGKSGKIGQKAVATMNSFGIRCAFLHPTEALHGDLGMIGEVNVLVTI
;
A
#
# COMPACT_ATOMS: atom_id res chain seq x y z
N MET A 1 -14.88 -37.02 -4.83
CA MET A 1 -13.83 -37.10 -5.87
C MET A 1 -14.28 -36.17 -6.98
N GLY A 2 -13.76 -34.97 -7.19
CA GLY A 2 -12.67 -34.23 -6.57
C GLY A 2 -12.61 -32.88 -7.27
N GLU A 3 -13.30 -31.88 -6.73
CA GLU A 3 -13.15 -30.46 -7.14
C GLU A 3 -12.23 -29.70 -6.17
N SER A 4 -11.77 -30.37 -5.11
CA SER A 4 -10.93 -29.82 -4.04
C SER A 4 -9.44 -29.70 -4.39
N GLU A 5 -8.99 -30.11 -5.59
CA GLU A 5 -7.56 -30.13 -5.96
C GLU A 5 -7.15 -29.05 -6.98
N MET A 6 -8.06 -28.22 -7.50
CA MET A 6 -7.74 -27.20 -8.52
C MET A 6 -7.57 -25.76 -7.98
N LEU A 7 -7.31 -25.59 -6.68
CA LEU A 7 -6.88 -24.30 -6.10
C LEU A 7 -5.45 -24.35 -5.55
N SER A 8 -4.65 -25.31 -6.03
CA SER A 8 -3.23 -25.38 -5.74
C SER A 8 -2.44 -24.86 -6.95
N THR A 9 -1.66 -23.79 -6.75
CA THR A 9 -0.64 -23.24 -7.68
C THR A 9 -1.07 -22.08 -8.59
N ALA A 10 -1.83 -21.11 -8.09
CA ALA A 10 -1.59 -19.74 -8.57
C ALA A 10 -0.34 -19.24 -7.84
N MET A 11 0.84 -19.41 -8.46
CA MET A 11 2.07 -18.83 -7.93
C MET A 11 1.84 -17.34 -7.73
N PHE A 12 1.82 -16.91 -6.47
CA PHE A 12 1.81 -15.51 -6.07
C PHE A 12 3.14 -14.88 -6.49
N GLN A 13 3.26 -14.55 -7.77
CA GLN A 13 4.42 -13.84 -8.29
C GLN A 13 4.24 -12.37 -7.93
N LEU A 14 4.83 -11.95 -6.81
CA LEU A 14 4.97 -10.53 -6.51
C LEU A 14 5.65 -9.84 -7.71
N PRO A 15 5.21 -8.64 -8.11
CA PRO A 15 5.93 -7.87 -9.10
C PRO A 15 7.39 -7.72 -8.67
N PRO A 16 8.34 -7.68 -9.62
CA PRO A 16 9.73 -7.42 -9.28
C PRO A 16 9.77 -6.16 -8.42
N THR A 17 10.31 -6.29 -7.21
CA THR A 17 10.63 -5.12 -6.39
C THR A 17 11.53 -4.22 -7.23
N PRO A 18 11.40 -2.88 -7.12
CA PRO A 18 12.28 -1.98 -7.84
C PRO A 18 13.72 -2.39 -7.54
N THR A 19 14.34 -3.01 -8.53
CA THR A 19 15.75 -3.38 -8.45
C THR A 19 16.51 -2.07 -8.36
N SER A 20 17.54 -2.08 -7.52
CA SER A 20 18.47 -0.99 -7.23
C SER A 20 18.63 0.00 -8.39
N PRO A 21 18.88 1.30 -8.09
CA PRO A 21 19.00 2.33 -9.12
C PRO A 21 19.94 1.86 -10.22
N LEU A 22 19.60 2.19 -11.47
CA LEU A 22 20.44 1.96 -12.65
C LEU A 22 21.91 2.16 -12.23
N SER A 23 22.64 1.06 -12.11
CA SER A 23 24.06 1.11 -11.78
C SER A 23 24.71 2.02 -12.81
N SER A 24 25.48 3.02 -12.36
CA SER A 24 26.27 3.92 -13.20
C SER A 24 27.40 3.22 -13.98
N ALA A 25 27.32 1.89 -14.12
CA ALA A 25 28.24 1.05 -14.89
C ALA A 25 27.99 1.17 -16.40
N ALA A 26 28.10 2.39 -16.92
CA ALA A 26 28.50 2.66 -18.29
C ALA A 26 28.93 4.12 -18.34
N MET A 27 30.24 4.40 -18.33
CA MET A 27 30.91 5.28 -19.28
C MET A 27 32.36 5.55 -18.84
N SER A 28 33.27 5.11 -19.71
CA SER A 28 34.65 5.53 -19.81
C SER A 28 34.77 7.03 -20.07
N ASP A 29 35.81 7.61 -19.48
CA ASP A 29 36.53 8.85 -19.83
C ASP A 29 36.16 9.56 -21.15
N ALA A 30 35.65 10.79 -21.04
CA ALA A 30 36.06 11.93 -21.86
C ALA A 30 35.46 13.23 -21.28
N GLY A 31 36.31 14.24 -21.08
CA GLY A 31 35.99 15.51 -20.43
C GLY A 31 34.78 16.27 -20.98
N GLY A 32 33.80 16.48 -20.10
CA GLY A 32 32.64 17.34 -20.27
C GLY A 32 32.08 17.68 -18.88
N SER A 33 31.66 18.94 -18.69
CA SER A 33 31.22 19.56 -17.43
C SER A 33 30.50 18.64 -16.43
N ILE A 34 31.03 18.59 -15.21
CA ILE A 34 30.66 17.69 -14.10
C ILE A 34 29.20 17.90 -13.59
N ASP A 35 28.49 18.92 -14.08
CA ASP A 35 27.18 19.34 -13.58
C ASP A 35 25.99 18.82 -14.44
N GLU A 36 26.17 18.65 -15.75
CA GLU A 36 25.09 18.21 -16.66
C GLU A 36 24.83 16.71 -16.61
N THR A 37 25.88 15.89 -16.45
CA THR A 37 25.78 14.43 -16.39
C THR A 37 25.09 13.95 -15.11
N GLY A 38 25.39 14.56 -13.96
CA GLY A 38 24.73 14.25 -12.68
C GLY A 38 23.25 14.66 -12.64
N SER A 39 22.92 15.81 -13.24
CA SER A 39 21.52 16.27 -13.37
C SER A 39 20.71 15.38 -14.32
N ARG A 40 21.31 14.92 -15.43
CA ARG A 40 20.69 13.98 -16.37
C ARG A 40 20.45 12.59 -15.76
N ASP A 41 21.34 12.14 -14.89
CA ASP A 41 21.21 10.89 -14.13
C ASP A 41 20.12 10.96 -13.04
N ALA A 42 20.04 12.09 -12.33
CA ALA A 42 18.97 12.36 -11.36
C ALA A 42 17.58 12.40 -12.03
N LEU A 43 17.47 13.05 -13.19
CA LEU A 43 16.22 13.09 -13.96
C LEU A 43 15.84 11.69 -14.48
N ALA A 44 16.81 10.92 -14.99
CA ALA A 44 16.56 9.54 -15.43
C ALA A 44 16.06 8.67 -14.28
N THR A 45 16.65 8.82 -13.09
CA THR A 45 16.21 8.13 -11.87
C THR A 45 14.79 8.53 -11.45
N ALA A 46 14.48 9.83 -11.43
CA ALA A 46 13.14 10.31 -11.10
C ALA A 46 12.08 9.78 -12.09
N LEU A 47 12.38 9.80 -13.39
CA LEU A 47 11.50 9.24 -14.42
C LEU A 47 11.34 7.73 -14.27
N HIS A 48 12.39 7.00 -13.88
CA HIS A 48 12.30 5.58 -13.59
C HIS A 48 11.34 5.29 -12.43
N VAL A 49 11.50 5.99 -11.30
CA VAL A 49 10.61 5.84 -10.13
C VAL A 49 9.15 6.10 -10.51
N ILE A 50 8.87 7.21 -11.19
CA ILE A 50 7.50 7.57 -11.61
C ILE A 50 6.91 6.49 -12.53
N ARG A 51 7.69 5.95 -13.46
CA ARG A 51 7.24 4.86 -14.34
C ARG A 51 6.91 3.61 -13.56
N THR A 52 7.78 3.22 -12.63
CA THR A 52 7.56 2.05 -11.77
C THR A 52 6.30 2.20 -10.92
N GLU A 53 6.06 3.38 -10.34
CA GLU A 53 4.85 3.66 -9.56
C GLU A 53 3.58 3.58 -10.43
N ARG A 54 3.62 4.15 -11.65
CA ARG A 54 2.53 4.05 -12.61
C ARG A 54 2.24 2.59 -12.97
N ASP A 55 3.27 1.82 -13.28
CA ASP A 55 3.12 0.41 -13.69
C ASP A 55 2.56 -0.45 -12.53
N ALA A 56 2.88 -0.11 -11.28
CA ALA A 56 2.27 -0.73 -10.11
C ALA A 56 0.77 -0.41 -9.99
N LEU A 57 0.35 0.83 -10.28
CA LEU A 57 -1.06 1.22 -10.30
C LEU A 57 -1.84 0.53 -11.44
N THR A 58 -1.25 0.39 -12.62
CA THR A 58 -1.87 -0.36 -13.74
C THR A 58 -2.07 -1.84 -13.39
N GLN A 59 -1.14 -2.45 -12.66
CA GLN A 59 -1.31 -3.82 -12.18
C GLN A 59 -2.41 -3.92 -11.12
N LEU A 60 -2.52 -2.93 -10.23
CA LEU A 60 -3.59 -2.88 -9.24
C LEU A 60 -4.98 -2.78 -9.91
N GLU A 61 -5.10 -1.93 -10.94
CA GLU A 61 -6.31 -1.82 -11.77
C GLU A 61 -6.68 -3.17 -12.38
N SER A 62 -5.75 -3.80 -13.10
CA SER A 62 -5.98 -5.11 -13.71
C SER A 62 -6.41 -6.17 -12.70
N ARG A 63 -5.85 -6.14 -11.49
CA ARG A 63 -6.25 -7.04 -10.40
C ARG A 63 -7.70 -6.80 -9.99
N TYR A 64 -8.11 -5.56 -9.75
CA TYR A 64 -9.51 -5.27 -9.40
C TYR A 64 -10.49 -5.52 -10.54
N GLU A 65 -10.05 -5.57 -11.80
CA GLU A 65 -10.90 -5.96 -12.94
C GLU A 65 -11.09 -7.46 -13.10
N SER A 66 -10.09 -8.27 -12.74
CA SER A 66 -10.04 -9.69 -13.13
C SER A 66 -9.98 -10.70 -11.97
N ASP A 67 -9.57 -10.28 -10.77
CA ASP A 67 -9.45 -11.15 -9.60
C ASP A 67 -10.72 -11.06 -8.74
N VAL A 68 -11.55 -12.11 -8.79
CA VAL A 68 -12.81 -12.20 -8.04
C VAL A 68 -12.60 -12.04 -6.53
N ILE A 69 -11.51 -12.59 -5.99
CA ILE A 69 -11.21 -12.48 -4.55
C ILE A 69 -10.92 -11.02 -4.19
N ALA A 70 -10.20 -10.30 -5.07
CA ALA A 70 -9.93 -8.88 -4.86
C ALA A 70 -11.21 -8.03 -4.93
N GLN A 71 -12.11 -8.35 -5.86
CA GLN A 71 -13.41 -7.66 -6.02
C GLN A 71 -14.31 -7.87 -4.81
N GLU A 72 -14.50 -9.11 -4.38
CA GLU A 72 -15.30 -9.45 -3.19
C GLU A 72 -14.67 -8.84 -1.93
N GLY A 73 -13.35 -8.94 -1.79
CA GLY A 73 -12.62 -8.33 -0.67
C GLY A 73 -12.81 -6.82 -0.59
N PHE A 74 -12.83 -6.13 -1.74
CA PHE A 74 -13.10 -4.69 -1.79
C PHE A 74 -14.52 -4.36 -1.33
N ALA A 75 -15.53 -5.03 -1.90
CA ALA A 75 -16.93 -4.83 -1.53
C ALA A 75 -17.18 -5.09 -0.03
N ASN A 76 -16.70 -6.24 0.47
CA ASN A 76 -16.82 -6.61 1.88
C ASN A 76 -16.15 -5.60 2.82
N SER A 77 -15.02 -5.02 2.41
CA SER A 77 -14.33 -3.99 3.20
C SER A 77 -15.18 -2.72 3.30
N VAL A 78 -15.80 -2.28 2.21
CA VAL A 78 -16.69 -1.12 2.19
C VAL A 78 -17.92 -1.37 3.07
N ASP A 79 -18.54 -2.55 2.97
CA ASP A 79 -19.71 -2.92 3.77
C ASP A 79 -19.40 -2.99 5.26
N ALA A 80 -18.25 -3.57 5.64
CA ALA A 80 -17.80 -3.62 7.02
C ALA A 80 -17.58 -2.21 7.60
N ILE A 81 -16.91 -1.34 6.84
CA ILE A 81 -16.69 0.06 7.22
C ILE A 81 -18.02 0.80 7.39
N SER A 82 -18.91 0.72 6.40
CA SER A 82 -20.22 1.37 6.45
C SER A 82 -21.06 0.90 7.64
N THR A 83 -21.12 -0.41 7.86
CA THR A 83 -21.85 -1.02 8.99
C THR A 83 -21.31 -0.56 10.33
N SER A 84 -19.97 -0.54 10.48
CA SER A 84 -19.31 -0.07 11.71
C SER A 84 -19.63 1.39 12.01
N ILE A 85 -19.52 2.27 11.01
CA ILE A 85 -19.77 3.70 11.17
C ILE A 85 -21.25 3.97 11.50
N ASN A 86 -22.18 3.31 10.82
CA ASN A 86 -23.62 3.42 11.10
C ASN A 86 -24.00 2.90 12.50
N SER A 87 -23.22 1.95 13.03
CA SER A 87 -23.40 1.41 14.38
C SER A 87 -22.72 2.26 15.46
N GLY A 88 -22.22 3.45 15.13
CA GLY A 88 -21.52 4.30 16.08
C GLY A 88 -20.09 3.83 16.40
N GLY A 89 -19.52 2.97 15.57
CA GLY A 89 -18.12 2.58 15.60
C GLY A 89 -17.18 3.63 15.01
N LYS A 90 -15.91 3.25 14.91
CA LYS A 90 -14.84 3.99 14.26
C LYS A 90 -13.89 3.03 13.57
N LEU A 91 -13.12 3.55 12.64
CA LEU A 91 -12.01 2.83 12.04
C LEU A 91 -10.76 2.97 12.91
N VAL A 92 -9.99 1.90 13.01
CA VAL A 92 -8.66 1.91 13.64
C VAL A 92 -7.66 1.40 12.62
N VAL A 93 -6.74 2.27 12.19
CA VAL A 93 -5.70 1.93 11.23
C VAL A 93 -4.42 1.57 11.98
N VAL A 94 -3.83 0.44 11.64
CA VAL A 94 -2.60 -0.07 12.25
C VAL A 94 -1.54 -0.22 11.18
N GLY A 95 -0.31 0.17 11.49
CA GLY A 95 0.83 -0.04 10.60
C GLY A 95 2.16 0.38 11.23
N VAL A 96 3.26 -0.06 10.64
CA VAL A 96 4.63 0.28 11.08
C VAL A 96 5.47 0.84 9.93
N GLY A 97 6.50 1.60 10.24
CA GLY A 97 7.44 2.11 9.23
C GLY A 97 6.76 2.94 8.14
N LYS A 98 7.05 2.62 6.87
CA LYS A 98 6.44 3.31 5.71
C LYS A 98 4.93 3.10 5.65
N SER A 99 4.44 1.89 5.92
CA SER A 99 3.00 1.61 6.00
C SER A 99 2.32 2.43 7.10
N GLY A 100 2.99 2.64 8.24
CA GLY A 100 2.49 3.52 9.30
C GLY A 100 2.25 4.96 8.81
N LYS A 101 3.14 5.51 7.98
CA LYS A 101 2.95 6.85 7.38
C LYS A 101 1.78 6.89 6.39
N ILE A 102 1.62 5.85 5.56
CA ILE A 102 0.45 5.70 4.67
C ILE A 102 -0.83 5.61 5.49
N GLY A 103 -0.84 4.80 6.55
CA GLY A 103 -1.95 4.65 7.47
C GLY A 103 -2.34 5.97 8.13
N GLN A 104 -1.39 6.75 8.65
CA GLN A 104 -1.66 8.07 9.22
C GLN A 104 -2.28 9.04 8.20
N LYS A 105 -1.83 9.01 6.93
CA LYS A 105 -2.46 9.81 5.87
C LYS A 105 -3.88 9.33 5.58
N ALA A 106 -4.11 8.02 5.54
CA ALA A 106 -5.44 7.43 5.39
C ALA A 106 -6.37 7.85 6.54
N VAL A 107 -5.89 7.83 7.79
CA VAL A 107 -6.64 8.34 8.96
C VAL A 107 -7.04 9.80 8.77
N ALA A 108 -6.10 10.66 8.34
CA ALA A 108 -6.39 12.07 8.09
C ALA A 108 -7.44 12.24 6.98
N THR A 109 -7.34 11.47 5.90
CA THR A 109 -8.33 11.45 4.81
C THR A 109 -9.72 11.03 5.30
N MET A 110 -9.82 9.93 6.04
CA MET A 110 -11.11 9.44 6.56
C MET A 110 -11.77 10.45 7.50
N ASN A 111 -11.00 11.03 8.43
CA ASN A 111 -11.51 12.08 9.32
C ASN A 111 -11.97 13.31 8.55
N SER A 112 -11.32 13.67 7.43
CA SER A 112 -11.75 14.80 6.58
C SER A 112 -13.08 14.55 5.85
N PHE A 113 -13.45 13.29 5.66
CA PHE A 113 -14.77 12.89 5.15
C PHE A 113 -15.82 12.68 6.26
N GLY A 114 -15.49 13.00 7.53
CA GLY A 114 -16.38 12.81 8.67
C GLY A 114 -16.44 11.37 9.19
N ILE A 115 -15.59 10.48 8.69
CA ILE A 115 -15.50 9.09 9.15
C ILE A 115 -14.54 9.05 10.34
N ARG A 116 -15.06 8.74 11.54
CA ARG A 116 -14.23 8.62 12.74
C ARG A 116 -13.16 7.55 12.53
N CYS A 117 -11.90 7.96 12.53
CA CYS A 117 -10.76 7.11 12.28
C CYS A 117 -9.59 7.46 13.20
N ALA A 118 -8.93 6.45 13.76
CA ALA A 118 -7.76 6.63 14.63
C ALA A 118 -6.58 5.77 14.15
N PHE A 119 -5.36 6.22 14.37
CA PHE A 119 -4.16 5.42 14.13
C PHE A 119 -3.75 4.72 15.43
N LEU A 120 -3.29 3.47 15.33
CA LEU A 120 -2.76 2.70 16.44
C LEU A 120 -1.42 2.08 16.02
N HIS A 121 -0.32 2.51 16.66
CA HIS A 121 0.98 1.88 16.43
C HIS A 121 1.04 0.52 17.17
N PRO A 122 1.47 -0.58 16.53
CA PRO A 122 1.48 -1.90 17.18
C PRO A 122 2.25 -1.96 18.50
N THR A 123 3.36 -1.24 18.60
CA THR A 123 4.13 -1.17 19.86
C THR A 123 3.34 -0.49 20.97
N GLU A 124 2.57 0.56 20.68
CA GLU A 124 1.75 1.26 21.67
C GLU A 124 0.56 0.39 22.11
N ALA A 125 -0.02 -0.36 21.15
CA ALA A 125 -1.08 -1.34 21.42
C ALA A 125 -0.68 -2.34 22.53
N LEU A 126 0.55 -2.86 22.48
CA LEU A 126 1.08 -3.80 23.47
C LEU A 126 1.27 -3.19 24.87
N HIS A 127 1.30 -1.87 24.98
CA HIS A 127 1.49 -1.14 26.24
C HIS A 127 0.21 -0.51 26.79
N GLY A 128 -0.96 -0.85 26.22
CA GLY A 128 -2.27 -0.49 26.79
C GLY A 128 -3.24 0.16 25.81
N ASP A 129 -2.77 0.64 24.66
CA ASP A 129 -3.60 1.39 23.72
C ASP A 129 -4.65 0.52 23.00
N LEU A 130 -4.57 -0.81 23.12
CA LEU A 130 -5.65 -1.73 22.69
C LEU A 130 -7.00 -1.38 23.32
N GLY A 131 -7.03 -0.75 24.50
CA GLY A 131 -8.25 -0.26 25.13
C GLY A 131 -9.02 0.77 24.30
N MET A 132 -8.40 1.34 23.25
CA MET A 132 -9.08 2.25 22.32
C MET A 132 -10.01 1.53 21.32
N ILE A 133 -9.89 0.21 21.16
CA ILE A 133 -10.69 -0.59 20.22
C ILE A 133 -11.97 -1.05 20.90
N GLY A 134 -13.12 -0.66 20.35
CA GLY A 134 -14.44 -1.12 20.78
C GLY A 134 -15.00 -2.25 19.92
N GLU A 135 -16.03 -2.95 20.42
CA GLU A 135 -16.65 -4.13 19.78
C GLU A 135 -17.16 -3.87 18.36
N VAL A 136 -17.66 -2.67 18.10
CA VAL A 136 -18.21 -2.26 16.80
C VAL A 136 -17.19 -1.58 15.89
N ASN A 137 -15.90 -1.58 16.24
CA ASN A 137 -14.85 -0.94 15.44
C ASN A 137 -14.35 -1.87 14.33
N VAL A 138 -13.88 -1.28 13.24
CA VAL A 138 -13.20 -2.01 12.16
C VAL A 138 -11.72 -1.69 12.21
N LEU A 139 -10.91 -2.74 12.19
CA LEU A 139 -9.46 -2.66 12.16
C LEU A 139 -8.97 -2.75 10.71
N VAL A 140 -8.11 -1.82 10.29
CA VAL A 140 -7.47 -1.81 8.98
C VAL A 140 -5.96 -1.89 9.17
N THR A 141 -5.34 -2.97 8.71
CA THR A 141 -3.89 -3.18 8.81
C THR A 141 -3.20 -2.86 7.49
N ILE A 142 -2.13 -2.06 7.51
CA ILE A 142 -1.32 -1.65 6.34
C ILE A 142 0.13 -2.08 6.51
#